data_AF-A0A1H3P705-F1
#
_entry.id   AF-A0A1H3P705-F1
#
_cell.length_a   1.000
_cell.length_b   1.000
_cell.length_c   1.000
_cell.angle_alpha   90.00
_cell.angle_beta   90.00
_cell.angle_gamma   90.00
#
_symmetry.space_group_name_H-M   'P 1'
#
loop_
_entity.id
_entity.type
_entity.pdbx_description
1 polymer ?
#
loop_
_entity_poly.entity_id
_entity_poly.type
_entity_poly.pdbx_seq_one_letter_code
_entity_poly.pdbx_strand_id
1 'polypeptide(L)'
;MALPSRETTFYGEEIRQLRRHHQELRTQLQEKGAYDTLVSAKDSEWRAIDDRLHKISRQIVEDAKERNALIVIGNLKGIQNQDKGPEMNRRLHSMPHYTLKQYIKYKARFAGIGVKVVNEYNTSQTCWRCGEKENTERVGQGRHLCDECGLDDNADKNGATNIGKKGLGKDIQSPLSSLGGVYEPSLELGDDDETSAQVRVRLRDDSETPPSTIESAGRAK
;
A
#
# COMPACT_ATOMS: atom_id res chain seq x y z
N MET A 1 14.10 -6.52 -20.12
CA MET A 1 14.37 -7.17 -18.82
C MET A 1 13.02 -7.52 -18.21
N ALA A 2 12.71 -8.81 -18.04
CA ALA A 2 11.43 -9.21 -17.46
C ALA A 2 11.39 -8.77 -15.99
N LEU A 3 10.31 -8.11 -15.59
CA LEU A 3 10.11 -7.73 -14.18
C LEU A 3 10.14 -9.01 -13.32
N PRO A 4 10.83 -9.02 -12.16
CA PRO A 4 10.75 -10.13 -11.21
C PRO A 4 9.28 -10.42 -10.87
N SER A 5 8.96 -11.67 -10.51
CA SER A 5 7.59 -12.16 -10.34
C SER A 5 6.70 -11.14 -9.60
N ARG A 6 5.47 -10.97 -10.10
CA ARG A 6 4.43 -10.10 -9.51
C ARG A 6 3.87 -10.70 -8.21
N GLU A 7 4.73 -11.25 -7.36
CA GLU A 7 4.35 -11.84 -6.08
C GLU A 7 3.92 -10.74 -5.11
N THR A 8 2.73 -10.92 -4.54
CA THR A 8 2.19 -10.03 -3.51
C THR A 8 2.71 -10.46 -2.15
N THR A 9 3.42 -9.56 -1.46
CA THR A 9 3.91 -9.80 -0.09
C THR A 9 2.96 -9.15 0.92
N PHE A 10 2.54 -9.90 1.93
CA PHE A 10 1.65 -9.42 2.99
C PHE A 10 2.43 -9.22 4.30
N TYR A 11 2.54 -7.97 4.76
CA TYR A 11 3.34 -7.60 5.94
C TYR A 11 2.53 -7.56 7.26
N GLY A 12 1.22 -7.83 7.19
CA GLY A 12 0.30 -7.59 8.30
C GLY A 12 0.23 -8.71 9.36
N GLU A 13 0.61 -9.94 9.01
CA GLU A 13 0.40 -11.10 9.88
C GLU A 13 1.19 -11.02 11.18
N GLU A 14 2.50 -10.77 11.09
CA GLU A 14 3.35 -10.67 12.27
C GLU A 14 2.94 -9.53 13.20
N ILE A 15 2.54 -8.39 12.65
CA ILE A 15 2.03 -7.26 13.46
C ILE A 15 0.76 -7.67 14.21
N ARG A 16 -0.13 -8.45 13.58
CA ARG A 16 -1.34 -8.97 14.23
C ARG A 16 -1.00 -9.95 15.35
N GLN A 17 -0.02 -10.83 15.15
CA GLN A 17 0.43 -11.78 16.17
C GLN A 17 1.07 -11.06 17.36
N LEU A 18 2.00 -10.15 17.11
CA LEU A 18 2.67 -9.35 18.15
C LEU A 18 1.65 -8.60 19.02
N ARG A 19 0.66 -7.97 18.38
CA ARG A 19 -0.40 -7.24 19.10
C ARG A 19 -1.32 -8.13 19.90
N ARG A 20 -1.64 -9.34 19.40
CA ARG A 20 -2.44 -10.30 20.16
C ARG A 20 -1.74 -10.68 21.45
N HIS A 21 -0.45 -10.99 21.37
CA HIS A 21 0.38 -11.28 22.52
C HIS A 21 0.39 -10.14 23.54
N HIS A 22 0.62 -8.90 23.11
CA HIS A 22 0.61 -7.75 24.01
C HIS A 22 -0.79 -7.39 24.55
N GLN A 23 -1.85 -7.69 23.81
CA GLN A 23 -3.22 -7.55 24.31
C GLN A 23 -3.48 -8.49 25.49
N GLU A 24 -3.13 -9.77 25.36
CA GLU A 24 -3.24 -10.77 26.43
C GLU A 24 -2.43 -10.36 27.66
N LEU A 25 -1.19 -9.90 27.45
CA LEU A 25 -0.32 -9.42 28.51
C LEU A 25 -0.95 -8.23 29.27
N ARG A 26 -1.53 -7.25 28.57
CA ARG A 26 -2.20 -6.11 29.20
C ARG A 26 -3.41 -6.53 30.03
N THR A 27 -4.23 -7.46 29.53
CA THR A 27 -5.39 -7.97 30.28
C THR A 27 -4.93 -8.60 31.59
N GLN A 28 -3.91 -9.47 31.56
CA GLN A 28 -3.38 -10.10 32.77
C GLN A 28 -2.78 -9.09 33.76
N LEU A 29 -2.08 -8.06 33.28
CA LEU A 29 -1.51 -7.01 34.13
C LEU A 29 -2.57 -6.11 34.75
N GLN A 30 -3.66 -5.83 34.02
CA GLN A 30 -4.81 -5.07 34.53
C GLN A 30 -5.55 -5.83 35.63
N GLU A 31 -5.80 -7.12 35.45
CA GLU A 31 -6.42 -7.98 36.47
C GLU A 31 -5.59 -8.04 37.76
N LYS A 32 -4.26 -7.98 37.64
CA LYS A 32 -3.33 -8.00 38.77
C LYS A 32 -3.09 -6.62 39.40
N GLY A 33 -3.63 -5.53 38.85
CA GLY A 33 -3.44 -4.16 39.35
C GLY A 33 -2.00 -3.62 39.25
N ALA A 34 -1.16 -4.21 38.39
CA ALA A 34 0.26 -3.87 38.27
C ALA A 34 0.50 -2.69 37.28
N TYR A 35 0.08 -1.49 37.68
CA TYR A 35 0.06 -0.31 36.80
C TYR A 35 1.44 0.13 36.26
N ASP A 36 2.50 0.10 37.07
CA ASP A 36 3.85 0.47 36.62
C ASP A 36 4.41 -0.50 35.57
N THR A 37 4.10 -1.79 35.74
CA THR A 37 4.47 -2.84 34.78
C THR A 37 3.66 -2.70 33.49
N LEU A 38 2.41 -2.22 33.59
CA LEU A 38 1.56 -1.97 32.43
C LEU A 38 2.10 -0.85 31.53
N VAL A 39 2.65 0.22 32.10
CA VAL A 39 3.32 1.29 31.33
C VAL A 39 4.54 0.73 30.61
N SER A 40 5.41 0.02 31.33
CA SER A 40 6.61 -0.60 30.75
C SER A 40 6.28 -1.60 29.64
N ALA A 41 5.21 -2.38 29.80
CA ALA A 41 4.72 -3.33 28.80
C ALA A 41 4.20 -2.63 27.53
N LYS A 42 3.53 -1.49 27.67
CA LYS A 42 3.09 -0.67 26.51
C LYS A 42 4.27 -0.10 25.73
N ASP A 43 5.30 0.39 26.42
CA ASP A 43 6.49 0.92 25.75
C ASP A 43 7.25 -0.20 25.02
N SER A 44 7.33 -1.38 25.62
CA SER A 44 7.93 -2.57 24.99
C SER A 44 7.15 -2.99 23.73
N GLU A 45 5.81 -3.03 23.82
CA GLU A 45 4.92 -3.27 22.67
C GLU A 45 5.18 -2.27 21.55
N TRP A 46 5.25 -0.99 21.88
CA TRP A 46 5.49 0.05 20.90
C TRP A 46 6.85 -0.11 20.22
N ARG A 47 7.94 -0.34 20.99
CA ARG A 47 9.29 -0.55 20.42
C ARG A 47 9.33 -1.73 19.45
N ALA A 48 8.65 -2.84 19.79
CA ALA A 48 8.59 -4.01 18.92
C ALA A 48 7.79 -3.74 17.63
N ILE A 49 6.67 -3.02 17.74
CA ILE A 49 5.89 -2.60 16.57
C ILE A 49 6.72 -1.65 15.70
N ASP A 50 7.35 -0.66 16.31
CA ASP A 50 8.14 0.39 15.66
C ASP A 50 9.31 -0.18 14.84
N ASP A 51 10.10 -1.07 15.44
CA ASP A 51 11.16 -1.81 14.76
C ASP A 51 10.61 -2.57 13.54
N ARG A 52 9.44 -3.21 13.68
CA ARG A 52 8.82 -3.93 12.56
C ARG A 52 8.36 -2.98 11.46
N LEU A 53 7.78 -1.83 11.78
CA LEU A 53 7.41 -0.81 10.80
C LEU A 53 8.64 -0.27 10.06
N HIS A 54 9.75 -0.07 10.76
CA HIS A 54 11.01 0.32 10.12
C HIS A 54 11.51 -0.75 9.16
N LYS A 55 11.45 -2.04 9.53
CA LYS A 55 11.85 -3.14 8.62
C LYS A 55 10.95 -3.19 7.38
N ILE A 56 9.63 -3.15 7.56
CA ILE A 56 8.65 -3.20 6.45
C ILE A 56 8.83 -2.00 5.51
N SER A 57 8.89 -0.78 6.05
CA SER A 57 9.05 0.42 5.22
C SER A 57 10.36 0.43 4.45
N ARG A 58 11.44 -0.15 5.00
CA ARG A 58 12.71 -0.31 4.30
C ARG A 58 12.57 -1.27 3.13
N GLN A 59 12.00 -2.44 3.38
CA GLN A 59 11.80 -3.48 2.35
C GLN A 59 10.95 -2.96 1.18
N ILE A 60 9.85 -2.25 1.46
CA ILE A 60 9.00 -1.63 0.42
C ILE A 60 9.80 -0.66 -0.47
N VAL A 61 10.67 0.14 0.13
CA VAL A 61 11.51 1.11 -0.59
C VAL A 61 12.60 0.40 -1.40
N GLU A 62 13.22 -0.65 -0.86
CA GLU A 62 14.20 -1.46 -1.56
C GLU A 62 13.56 -2.18 -2.77
N ASP A 63 12.40 -2.82 -2.60
CA ASP A 63 11.64 -3.45 -3.68
C ASP A 63 11.27 -2.45 -4.79
N ALA A 64 10.84 -1.24 -4.41
CA ALA A 64 10.50 -0.20 -5.37
C ALA A 64 11.74 0.29 -6.13
N LYS A 65 12.89 0.37 -5.46
CA LYS A 65 14.16 0.78 -6.06
C LYS A 65 14.64 -0.23 -7.09
N GLU A 66 14.63 -1.51 -6.74
CA GLU A 66 15.06 -2.61 -7.63
C GLU A 66 14.18 -2.71 -8.87
N ARG A 67 12.88 -2.42 -8.73
CA ARG A 67 11.90 -2.49 -9.81
C ARG A 67 11.78 -1.18 -10.60
N ASN A 68 12.51 -0.13 -10.21
CA ASN A 68 12.32 1.24 -10.70
C ASN A 68 10.82 1.61 -10.74
N ALA A 69 10.15 1.48 -9.59
CA ALA A 69 8.71 1.58 -9.44
C ALA A 69 8.29 2.81 -8.62
N LEU A 70 7.12 3.35 -8.95
CA LEU A 70 6.43 4.35 -8.14
C LEU A 70 5.72 3.69 -6.95
N ILE A 71 5.85 4.28 -5.76
CA ILE A 71 5.10 3.84 -4.59
C ILE A 71 3.77 4.60 -4.54
N VAL A 72 2.65 3.87 -4.49
CA VAL A 72 1.31 4.45 -4.33
C VAL A 72 0.72 4.04 -2.99
N ILE A 73 0.31 5.00 -2.17
CA ILE A 73 -0.24 4.78 -0.83
C ILE A 73 -1.71 5.22 -0.80
N GLY A 74 -2.59 4.32 -0.37
CA GLY A 74 -3.98 4.62 -0.07
C GLY A 74 -4.12 5.54 1.14
N ASN A 75 -5.02 6.51 1.04
CA ASN A 75 -5.34 7.43 2.13
C ASN A 75 -6.78 7.18 2.61
N LEU A 76 -6.89 6.73 3.86
CA LEU A 76 -8.16 6.52 4.56
C LEU A 76 -8.72 7.82 5.19
N LYS A 77 -8.07 8.98 5.02
CA LYS A 77 -8.59 10.28 5.51
C LYS A 77 -10.04 10.44 5.01
N GLY A 78 -10.98 10.59 5.96
CA GLY A 78 -12.43 10.71 5.68
C GLY A 78 -13.28 9.47 6.04
N ILE A 79 -12.69 8.29 6.19
CA ILE A 79 -13.41 7.06 6.61
C ILE A 79 -13.40 6.89 8.15
N GLN A 80 -12.54 7.65 8.84
CA GLN A 80 -12.25 7.51 10.28
C GLN A 80 -13.31 8.11 11.22
N ASN A 81 -14.36 8.75 10.69
CA ASN A 81 -15.40 9.44 11.48
C ASN A 81 -16.74 8.68 11.56
N GLN A 82 -16.77 7.41 11.14
CA GLN A 82 -17.96 6.58 11.28
C GLN A 82 -17.77 5.68 12.49
N ASP A 83 -18.69 5.76 13.46
CA ASP A 83 -18.73 4.77 14.54
C ASP A 83 -19.08 3.42 13.94
N LYS A 84 -18.07 2.57 13.84
CA LYS A 84 -18.13 1.24 13.25
C LYS A 84 -18.27 0.15 14.32
N GLY A 85 -18.53 0.56 15.56
CA GLY A 85 -18.58 -0.32 16.73
C GLY A 85 -17.20 -0.51 17.39
N PRO A 86 -17.17 -0.86 18.68
CA PRO A 86 -15.96 -0.85 19.50
C PRO A 86 -14.86 -1.79 18.99
N GLU A 87 -15.23 -2.96 18.44
CA GLU A 87 -14.26 -3.93 17.91
C GLU A 87 -13.59 -3.44 16.61
N MET A 88 -14.37 -2.89 15.67
CA MET A 88 -13.86 -2.38 14.41
C MET A 88 -13.08 -1.06 14.62
N ASN A 89 -13.56 -0.17 15.48
CA ASN A 89 -12.83 1.05 15.85
C ASN A 89 -11.49 0.70 16.50
N ARG A 90 -11.47 -0.24 17.45
CA ARG A 90 -10.22 -0.69 18.08
C ARG A 90 -9.25 -1.28 17.07
N ARG A 91 -9.73 -2.02 16.07
CA ARG A 91 -8.88 -2.54 14.97
C ARG A 91 -8.33 -1.42 14.08
N LEU A 92 -9.16 -0.46 13.69
CA LEU A 92 -8.76 0.68 12.85
C LEU A 92 -7.73 1.58 13.56
N HIS A 93 -7.91 1.82 14.86
CA HIS A 93 -6.97 2.56 15.69
C HIS A 93 -5.77 1.72 16.14
N SER A 94 -5.85 0.39 16.00
CA SER A 94 -4.73 -0.47 16.36
C SER A 94 -3.59 -0.25 15.37
N MET A 95 -3.80 -0.41 14.06
CA MET A 95 -2.69 -0.43 13.12
C MET A 95 -2.11 0.98 12.89
N PRO A 96 -0.78 1.17 13.00
CA PRO A 96 -0.13 2.49 12.94
C PRO A 96 0.09 2.89 11.48
N HIS A 97 -0.99 2.94 10.71
CA HIS A 97 -0.98 3.24 9.28
C HIS A 97 -0.32 4.60 8.99
N TYR A 98 -0.55 5.57 9.87
CA TYR A 98 0.08 6.88 9.79
C TYR A 98 1.60 6.77 9.90
N THR A 99 2.10 6.11 10.94
CA THR A 99 3.55 5.92 11.17
C THR A 99 4.22 5.19 10.01
N LEU A 100 3.62 4.09 9.53
CA LEU A 100 4.14 3.36 8.38
C LEU A 100 4.21 4.23 7.12
N LYS A 101 3.16 5.02 6.87
CA LYS A 101 3.11 5.96 5.74
C LYS A 101 4.22 7.01 5.84
N GLN A 102 4.46 7.58 7.02
CA GLN A 102 5.57 8.51 7.22
C GLN A 102 6.92 7.84 6.98
N TYR A 103 7.09 6.60 7.45
CA TYR A 103 8.33 5.85 7.26
C TYR A 103 8.63 5.56 5.81
N ILE A 104 7.62 5.17 5.04
CA ILE A 104 7.75 4.97 3.60
C ILE A 104 8.09 6.30 2.92
N LYS A 105 7.37 7.39 3.23
CA LYS A 105 7.62 8.72 2.63
C LYS A 105 9.05 9.19 2.80
N TYR A 106 9.57 9.22 4.04
CA TYR A 106 10.90 9.77 4.28
C TYR A 106 11.98 8.86 3.67
N LYS A 107 11.86 7.53 3.77
CA LYS A 107 12.83 6.60 3.19
C LYS A 107 12.83 6.62 1.67
N ALA A 108 11.65 6.70 1.06
CA ALA A 108 11.52 6.83 -0.39
C ALA A 108 12.15 8.14 -0.87
N ARG A 109 11.95 9.25 -0.14
CA ARG A 109 12.61 10.52 -0.44
C ARG A 109 14.14 10.40 -0.40
N PHE A 110 14.70 9.76 0.62
CA PHE A 110 16.16 9.50 0.67
C PHE A 110 16.66 8.61 -0.46
N ALA A 111 15.82 7.69 -0.95
CA ALA A 111 16.15 6.80 -2.06
C ALA A 111 15.87 7.40 -3.45
N GLY A 112 15.34 8.64 -3.54
CA GLY A 112 14.94 9.26 -4.80
C GLY A 112 13.71 8.61 -5.45
N ILE A 113 12.90 7.88 -4.68
CA ILE A 113 11.71 7.17 -5.17
C ILE A 113 10.48 8.06 -5.00
N GLY A 114 9.66 8.15 -6.05
CA GLY A 114 8.39 8.85 -6.01
C GLY A 114 7.37 8.18 -5.09
N VAL A 115 6.62 8.98 -4.33
CA VAL A 115 5.49 8.49 -3.53
C VAL A 115 4.25 9.30 -3.88
N LYS A 116 3.19 8.62 -4.32
CA LYS A 116 1.88 9.23 -4.59
C LYS A 116 0.86 8.77 -3.57
N VAL A 117 0.16 9.72 -2.97
CA VAL A 117 -0.93 9.43 -2.03
C VAL A 117 -2.26 9.60 -2.75
N VAL A 118 -3.14 8.59 -2.71
CA VAL A 118 -4.44 8.61 -3.39
C VAL A 118 -5.59 8.32 -2.45
N ASN A 119 -6.79 8.84 -2.76
CA ASN A 119 -7.99 8.58 -1.99
C ASN A 119 -8.46 7.12 -2.17
N GLU A 120 -8.65 6.41 -1.06
CA GLU A 120 -9.00 4.99 -1.01
C GLU A 120 -10.51 4.70 -1.14
N TYR A 121 -11.34 5.70 -1.40
CA TYR A 121 -12.79 5.51 -1.57
C TYR A 121 -13.13 4.46 -2.64
N ASN A 122 -14.03 3.52 -2.31
CA ASN A 122 -14.47 2.37 -3.13
C ASN A 122 -13.41 1.36 -3.57
N THR A 123 -12.13 1.50 -3.22
CA THR A 123 -11.07 0.57 -3.70
C THR A 123 -11.26 -0.86 -3.20
N SER A 124 -11.91 -1.05 -2.06
CA SER A 124 -12.15 -2.38 -1.46
C SER A 124 -13.39 -3.10 -2.00
N GLN A 125 -14.30 -2.37 -2.66
CA GLN A 125 -15.56 -2.92 -3.20
C GLN A 125 -15.44 -3.17 -4.70
N THR A 126 -14.66 -2.39 -5.42
CA THR A 126 -14.53 -2.59 -6.87
C THR A 126 -13.63 -3.79 -7.18
N CYS A 127 -14.05 -4.66 -8.10
CA CYS A 127 -13.26 -5.76 -8.59
C CYS A 127 -12.06 -5.25 -9.41
N TRP A 128 -10.84 -5.64 -9.03
CA TRP A 128 -9.64 -5.22 -9.73
C TRP A 128 -9.59 -5.70 -11.18
N ARG A 129 -10.25 -6.83 -11.48
CA ARG A 129 -10.21 -7.46 -12.80
C ARG A 129 -11.17 -6.78 -13.79
N CYS A 130 -12.45 -6.71 -13.46
CA CYS A 130 -13.49 -6.24 -14.37
C CYS A 130 -14.06 -4.85 -14.06
N GLY A 131 -13.74 -4.27 -12.89
CA GLY A 131 -14.28 -2.96 -12.51
C GLY A 131 -15.69 -2.98 -11.92
N GLU A 132 -16.32 -4.15 -11.80
CA GLU A 132 -17.64 -4.30 -11.20
C GLU A 132 -17.61 -3.96 -9.71
N LYS A 133 -18.66 -3.35 -9.18
CA LYS A 133 -18.78 -2.96 -7.76
C LYS A 133 -19.96 -3.63 -7.08
N GLU A 134 -21.10 -3.75 -7.76
CA GLU A 134 -22.35 -4.18 -7.15
C GLU A 134 -22.39 -5.70 -6.98
N ASN A 135 -21.83 -6.43 -7.94
CA ASN A 135 -21.74 -7.90 -7.91
C ASN A 135 -20.41 -8.37 -7.31
N THR A 136 -20.05 -7.81 -6.16
CA THR A 136 -18.86 -8.22 -5.42
C THR A 136 -19.16 -8.48 -3.95
N GLU A 137 -18.53 -9.52 -3.41
CA GLU A 137 -18.68 -9.90 -2.01
C GLU A 137 -17.32 -9.95 -1.33
N ARG A 138 -17.25 -9.39 -0.11
CA ARG A 138 -16.11 -9.59 0.78
C ARG A 138 -16.46 -10.68 1.79
N VAL A 139 -16.04 -11.91 1.49
CA VAL A 139 -16.29 -13.06 2.37
C VAL A 139 -15.26 -13.07 3.51
N GLY A 140 -15.74 -12.79 4.72
CA GLY A 140 -14.92 -12.77 5.93
C GLY A 140 -13.74 -11.79 5.86
N GLN A 141 -12.65 -12.11 6.58
CA GLN A 141 -11.42 -11.32 6.59
C GLN A 141 -10.42 -11.89 5.59
N GLY A 142 -10.49 -11.46 4.33
CA GLY A 142 -9.36 -11.61 3.40
C GLY A 142 -9.69 -12.14 2.02
N ARG A 143 -10.94 -12.54 1.73
CA ARG A 143 -11.37 -12.99 0.41
C ARG A 143 -12.28 -11.96 -0.26
N HIS A 144 -12.10 -11.76 -1.55
CA HIS A 144 -12.93 -10.92 -2.41
C HIS A 144 -13.41 -11.76 -3.58
N LEU A 145 -14.73 -11.86 -3.71
CA LEU A 145 -15.42 -12.56 -4.78
C LEU A 145 -16.08 -11.55 -5.70
N CYS A 146 -16.04 -11.83 -7.00
CA CYS A 146 -16.79 -11.09 -8.01
C CYS A 146 -17.62 -12.07 -8.82
N ASP A 147 -18.94 -11.96 -8.71
CA ASP A 147 -19.88 -12.86 -9.39
C ASP A 147 -19.96 -12.57 -10.89
N GLU A 148 -19.61 -11.35 -11.31
CA GLU A 148 -19.62 -10.91 -12.70
C GLU A 148 -18.52 -11.58 -13.54
N CYS A 149 -17.28 -11.63 -13.01
CA CYS A 149 -16.13 -12.15 -13.75
C CYS A 149 -15.51 -13.41 -13.14
N GLY A 150 -16.13 -13.96 -12.09
CA GLY A 150 -15.66 -15.13 -11.36
C GLY A 150 -14.32 -14.93 -10.66
N LEU A 151 -13.93 -13.68 -10.34
CA LEU A 151 -12.70 -13.43 -9.60
C LEU A 151 -12.87 -13.93 -8.17
N ASP A 152 -11.91 -14.75 -7.73
CA ASP A 152 -11.74 -15.16 -6.34
C ASP A 152 -10.28 -14.88 -5.95
N ASP A 153 -10.08 -13.86 -5.12
CA ASP A 153 -8.75 -13.39 -4.77
C ASP A 153 -8.70 -12.78 -3.36
N ASN A 154 -7.50 -12.42 -2.92
CA ASN A 154 -7.32 -11.74 -1.64
C ASN A 154 -7.88 -10.30 -1.67
N ALA A 155 -8.66 -9.92 -0.66
CA ALA A 155 -9.29 -8.60 -0.56
C ALA A 155 -8.28 -7.44 -0.43
N ASP A 156 -7.16 -7.66 0.26
CA ASP A 156 -6.11 -6.65 0.41
C ASP A 156 -5.34 -6.49 -0.91
N LYS A 157 -5.13 -7.58 -1.67
CA LYS A 157 -4.59 -7.53 -3.04
C LYS A 157 -5.53 -6.79 -4.01
N ASN A 158 -6.84 -7.03 -3.91
CA ASN A 158 -7.84 -6.29 -4.67
C ASN A 158 -7.75 -4.78 -4.41
N GLY A 159 -7.78 -4.40 -3.12
CA GLY A 159 -7.66 -3.01 -2.69
C GLY A 159 -6.36 -2.34 -3.16
N ALA A 160 -5.21 -3.00 -2.95
CA ALA A 160 -3.89 -2.50 -3.36
C ALA A 160 -3.81 -2.28 -4.88
N THR A 161 -4.38 -3.19 -5.66
CA THR A 161 -4.39 -3.08 -7.13
C THR A 161 -5.22 -1.87 -7.58
N ASN A 162 -6.39 -1.66 -6.99
CA ASN A 162 -7.25 -0.51 -7.30
C ASN A 162 -6.62 0.83 -6.87
N ILE A 163 -5.91 0.86 -5.75
CA ILE A 163 -5.10 2.01 -5.32
C ILE A 163 -4.02 2.30 -6.38
N GLY A 164 -3.33 1.26 -6.88
CA GLY A 164 -2.37 1.39 -7.96
C GLY A 164 -2.95 2.01 -9.23
N LYS A 165 -4.13 1.56 -9.67
CA LYS A 165 -4.86 2.14 -10.82
C LYS A 165 -5.13 3.63 -10.65
N LYS A 166 -5.66 4.03 -9.49
CA LYS A 166 -5.85 5.45 -9.14
C LYS A 166 -4.56 6.24 -9.12
N GLY A 167 -3.47 5.64 -8.62
CA GLY A 167 -2.13 6.23 -8.64
C GLY A 167 -1.67 6.58 -10.05
N LEU A 168 -1.99 5.75 -11.03
CA LEU A 168 -1.69 5.98 -12.43
C LEU A 168 -2.66 6.96 -13.11
N GLY A 169 -3.66 7.48 -12.41
CA GLY A 169 -4.66 8.38 -12.99
C GLY A 169 -5.71 7.67 -13.84
N LYS A 170 -5.85 6.34 -13.69
CA LYS A 170 -6.87 5.56 -14.40
C LYS A 170 -8.11 5.39 -13.53
N ASP A 171 -9.25 5.26 -14.20
CA ASP A 171 -10.48 4.84 -13.54
C ASP A 171 -10.29 3.43 -12.93
N ILE A 172 -10.76 3.22 -11.70
CA ILE A 172 -10.72 1.90 -11.07
C ILE A 172 -11.48 0.88 -11.93
N GLN A 173 -12.52 1.32 -12.63
CA GLN A 173 -13.35 0.49 -13.50
C GLN A 173 -12.62 0.03 -14.76
N SER A 174 -11.49 0.64 -15.13
CA SER A 174 -10.71 0.22 -16.30
C SER A 174 -9.98 -1.11 -16.06
N PRO A 175 -9.99 -2.06 -17.01
CA PRO A 175 -9.31 -3.36 -16.86
C PRO A 175 -7.79 -3.20 -16.83
N LEU A 176 -7.09 -4.07 -16.07
CA LEU A 176 -5.63 -4.00 -15.92
C LEU A 176 -4.83 -4.10 -17.22
N SER A 177 -5.38 -4.74 -18.25
CA SER A 177 -4.77 -4.86 -19.57
C SER A 177 -4.48 -3.50 -20.21
N SER A 178 -5.22 -2.46 -19.83
CA SER A 178 -5.01 -1.09 -20.30
C SER A 178 -3.90 -0.35 -19.55
N LEU A 179 -3.29 -0.91 -18.50
CA LEU A 179 -2.33 -0.21 -17.62
C LEU A 179 -0.91 -0.16 -18.21
N GLY A 180 -0.69 0.74 -19.17
CA GLY A 180 0.63 1.32 -19.47
C GLY A 180 0.78 2.70 -18.83
N GLY A 181 1.95 3.01 -18.27
CA GLY A 181 2.31 4.34 -17.79
C GLY A 181 3.81 4.42 -17.50
N VAL A 182 4.45 5.51 -17.92
CA VAL A 182 5.86 5.80 -17.62
C VAL A 182 5.85 6.95 -16.62
N TYR A 183 6.34 6.71 -15.40
CA TYR A 183 6.54 7.81 -14.47
C TYR A 183 7.91 8.42 -14.70
N GLU A 184 7.96 9.74 -14.78
CA GLU A 184 9.20 10.49 -14.77
C GLU A 184 9.28 11.17 -13.39
N PRO A 185 10.22 10.77 -12.52
CA PRO A 185 10.30 11.34 -11.18
C PRO A 185 10.80 12.79 -11.25
N SER A 186 9.89 13.75 -11.13
CA SER A 186 10.20 15.15 -10.83
C SER A 186 10.00 15.40 -9.33
N LEU A 187 11.10 15.60 -8.59
CA LEU A 187 11.07 16.01 -7.18
C LEU A 187 10.89 17.52 -7.11
N GLU A 188 9.64 17.99 -7.03
CA GLU A 188 9.36 19.37 -6.64
C GLU A 188 9.18 19.45 -5.11
N LEU A 189 9.95 20.33 -4.47
CA LEU A 189 9.87 20.60 -3.04
C LEU A 189 8.74 21.61 -2.82
N GLY A 190 7.60 21.16 -2.28
CA GLY A 190 6.56 22.05 -1.76
C GLY A 190 6.89 22.50 -0.33
N ASP A 191 6.51 23.75 0.01
CA ASP A 191 6.83 24.45 1.26
C ASP A 191 5.97 24.04 2.47
N ASP A 192 5.12 23.03 2.33
CA ASP A 192 4.12 22.61 3.31
C ASP A 192 4.37 21.17 3.84
N ASP A 193 4.10 21.00 5.14
CA ASP A 193 4.29 19.78 5.97
C ASP A 193 3.60 18.50 5.44
N GLU A 194 2.88 18.59 4.32
CA GLU A 194 2.37 17.47 3.53
C GLU A 194 3.14 17.29 2.22
N THR A 195 4.48 17.39 2.27
CA THR A 195 5.37 17.14 1.11
C THR A 195 4.92 15.92 0.31
N SER A 196 4.21 16.23 -0.76
CA SER A 196 3.79 15.33 -1.79
C SER A 196 4.66 15.75 -2.94
N ALA A 197 5.76 15.01 -3.14
CA ALA A 197 6.49 15.12 -4.38
C ALA A 197 5.44 14.92 -5.48
N GLN A 198 5.12 15.97 -6.23
CA GLN A 198 4.16 15.88 -7.31
C GLN A 198 4.84 15.08 -8.43
N VAL A 199 4.76 13.75 -8.34
CA VAL A 199 5.23 12.87 -9.39
C VAL A 199 4.25 13.03 -10.56
N ARG A 200 4.70 13.66 -11.65
CA ARG A 200 3.98 13.66 -12.91
C ARG A 200 4.10 12.27 -13.55
N VAL A 201 3.02 11.50 -13.45
CA VAL A 201 2.89 10.25 -14.19
C VAL A 201 2.44 10.62 -15.60
N ARG A 202 3.26 10.34 -16.61
CA ARG A 202 2.80 10.38 -18.00
C ARG A 202 2.24 9.01 -18.35
N LEU A 203 0.99 8.98 -18.79
CA LEU A 203 0.46 7.77 -19.40
C LEU A 203 1.17 7.60 -20.74
N ARG A 204 1.57 6.36 -21.07
CA ARG A 204 1.95 6.08 -22.46
C ARG A 204 0.68 6.25 -23.29
N ASP A 205 0.68 7.19 -24.21
CA ASP A 205 -0.31 7.22 -25.27
C ASP A 205 -0.11 5.99 -26.15
N ASP A 206 -1.19 5.34 -26.58
CA ASP A 206 -1.16 4.16 -27.47
C ASP A 206 -0.50 4.44 -28.84
N SER A 207 -0.08 5.69 -29.10
CA SER A 207 0.60 6.16 -30.32
C SER A 207 2.12 6.25 -30.19
N GLU A 208 2.71 6.11 -29.00
CA GLU A 208 4.17 6.14 -28.85
C GLU A 208 4.77 4.79 -29.25
N THR A 209 5.18 4.69 -30.52
CA THR A 209 6.03 3.59 -30.99
C THR A 209 7.26 3.50 -30.08
N PRO A 210 7.59 2.29 -29.55
CA PRO A 210 8.80 2.11 -28.77
C PRO A 210 10.00 2.56 -29.61
N PRO A 211 11.03 3.19 -29.01
CA PRO A 211 12.24 3.53 -29.75
C PRO A 211 12.74 2.27 -30.43
N SER A 212 12.86 2.34 -31.76
CA SER A 212 13.34 1.24 -32.57
C SER A 212 14.65 0.75 -31.98
N THR A 213 14.72 -0.56 -31.81
CA THR A 213 15.92 -1.33 -31.51
C THR A 213 17.14 -0.67 -32.14
N ILE A 214 18.16 -0.40 -31.31
CA ILE A 214 19.51 -0.04 -31.73
C ILE A 214 19.86 -0.92 -32.94
N GLU A 215 19.92 -0.29 -34.11
CA GLU A 215 20.42 -0.92 -35.31
C GLU A 215 21.81 -1.46 -34.98
N SER A 216 21.95 -2.76 -35.23
CA SER A 216 23.22 -3.43 -35.32
C SER A 216 24.04 -2.70 -36.37
N ALA A 217 24.97 -1.84 -35.92
CA ALA A 217 26.01 -1.33 -36.79
C ALA A 217 26.88 -2.51 -37.23
N GLY A 218 26.62 -2.93 -38.47
CA GLY A 218 27.37 -3.94 -39.18
C GLY A 218 28.83 -3.55 -39.36
N ARG A 219 29.65 -4.59 -39.21
CA ARG A 219 31.01 -4.81 -39.69
C ARG A 219 31.37 -4.18 -41.05
N ALA A 220 32.51 -3.48 -41.12
CA ALA A 220 33.48 -3.39 -42.25
C ALA A 220 34.56 -2.36 -41.84
N LYS A 221 35.89 -2.53 -41.95
CA LYS A 221 36.80 -3.42 -42.69
C LYS A 221 37.98 -3.79 -41.79
#